data_AF-A0AAN9FDM3-F1
#
_entry.id   AF-A0AAN9FDM3-F1
#
_cell.length_a   1.000
_cell.length_b   1.000
_cell.length_c   1.000
_cell.angle_alpha   90.00
_cell.angle_beta   90.00
_cell.angle_gamma   90.00
#
_symmetry.space_group_name_H-M   'P 1'
#
loop_
_entity.id
_entity.type
_entity.pdbx_description
1 polymer ?
#
loop_
_entity_poly.entity_id
_entity_poly.type
_entity_poly.pdbx_seq_one_letter_code
_entity_poly.pdbx_strand_id
1 'polypeptide(L)'
;MIHEAIAKNFDPRANVEPSSLICIADFGCSTGPNTYFSMQTIIEAIELQFQSQGLVAQMPEFQVFFNDLVSNDFNTLLKNLPPNRNYFAASVPGSFHGCLFPRKTLHFAHSSAAI
;
A
#
# COMPACT_ATOMS: atom_id res chain seq x y z
N MET A 1 6.64 -5.74 -14.33
CA MET A 1 5.28 -5.59 -13.73
C MET A 1 5.41 -5.78 -12.20
N ILE A 2 4.60 -5.10 -11.38
CA ILE A 2 4.73 -4.89 -9.92
C ILE A 2 5.64 -5.86 -9.12
N HIS A 3 5.44 -7.18 -9.23
CA HIS A 3 6.27 -8.19 -8.54
C HIS A 3 7.78 -8.02 -8.78
N GLU A 4 8.22 -7.74 -10.00
CA GLU A 4 9.65 -7.53 -10.32
C GLU A 4 10.19 -6.27 -9.64
N ALA A 5 9.37 -5.21 -9.56
CA ALA A 5 9.76 -3.97 -8.92
C ALA A 5 9.91 -4.14 -7.41
N ILE A 6 9.01 -4.90 -6.78
CA ILE A 6 9.11 -5.26 -5.36
C ILE A 6 10.34 -6.13 -5.11
N ALA A 7 10.52 -7.21 -5.89
CA ALA A 7 11.67 -8.10 -5.74
C ALA A 7 13.02 -7.39 -5.85
N LYS A 8 13.11 -6.34 -6.70
CA LYS A 8 14.35 -5.59 -6.90
C LYS A 8 14.60 -4.52 -5.83
N ASN A 9 13.56 -3.88 -5.31
CA ASN A 9 13.70 -2.64 -4.53
C ASN A 9 13.23 -2.75 -3.07
N PHE A 10 12.59 -3.85 -2.68
CA PHE A 10 12.12 -4.07 -1.32
C PHE A 10 12.96 -5.17 -0.64
N ASP A 11 13.67 -4.83 0.43
CA ASP A 11 14.40 -5.79 1.26
C ASP A 11 13.60 -6.12 2.53
N PRO A 12 13.04 -7.35 2.63
CA PRO A 12 12.36 -7.81 3.83
C PRO A 12 13.20 -7.65 5.09
N ARG A 13 14.52 -7.92 5.03
CA ARG A 13 15.41 -7.94 6.20
C ARG A 13 15.57 -6.59 6.87
N ALA A 14 15.36 -5.50 6.13
CA ALA A 14 15.33 -4.15 6.69
C ALA A 14 14.08 -3.87 7.54
N ASN A 15 13.08 -4.77 7.52
CA ASN A 15 11.75 -4.60 8.10
C ASN A 15 11.31 -5.84 8.92
N VAL A 16 12.23 -6.54 9.59
CA VAL A 16 11.97 -7.84 10.26
C VAL A 16 11.51 -7.74 11.73
N GLU A 17 11.27 -6.54 12.24
CA GLU A 17 10.85 -6.42 13.64
C GLU A 17 9.44 -7.04 13.85
N PRO A 18 9.20 -7.83 14.91
CA PRO A 18 7.90 -8.49 15.16
C PRO A 18 6.69 -7.54 15.31
N SER A 19 6.94 -6.23 15.43
CA SER A 19 5.93 -5.17 15.46
C SER A 19 6.11 -4.16 14.31
N SER A 20 6.71 -4.60 13.20
CA SER A 20 6.95 -3.75 12.04
C SER A 20 5.67 -3.51 11.24
N LEU A 21 5.53 -2.28 10.78
CA LEU A 21 4.39 -1.82 9.98
C LEU A 21 4.90 -1.40 8.61
N ILE A 22 4.38 -2.01 7.55
CA ILE A 22 4.63 -1.57 6.18
C ILE A 22 3.50 -0.64 5.75
N CYS A 23 3.82 0.64 5.66
CA CYS A 23 2.97 1.68 5.09
C CYS A 23 3.12 1.75 3.56
N ILE A 24 2.01 1.60 2.85
CA ILE A 24 1.87 1.66 1.39
C ILE A 24 0.92 2.80 1.05
N ALA A 25 1.20 3.60 0.03
CA ALA A 25 0.27 4.61 -0.46
C ALA A 25 -0.08 4.38 -1.94
N ASP A 26 -1.36 4.52 -2.28
CA ASP A 26 -1.85 4.64 -3.65
C ASP A 26 -2.23 6.10 -3.93
N PHE A 27 -1.50 6.74 -4.85
CA PHE A 27 -1.69 8.13 -5.25
C PHE A 27 -2.54 8.21 -6.53
N GLY A 28 -3.74 8.76 -6.38
CA GLY A 28 -4.77 8.78 -7.43
C GLY A 28 -5.64 7.51 -7.41
N CYS A 29 -6.14 7.13 -6.23
CA CYS A 29 -6.87 5.87 -6.03
C CYS A 29 -8.27 5.84 -6.68
N SER A 30 -8.83 7.01 -7.01
CA SER A 30 -10.23 7.17 -7.43
C SER A 30 -11.18 6.47 -6.45
N THR A 31 -12.20 5.77 -6.95
CA THR A 31 -13.22 5.08 -6.14
C THR A 31 -13.15 3.55 -6.25
N GLY A 32 -12.10 3.01 -6.86
CA GLY A 32 -11.94 1.58 -7.18
C GLY A 32 -12.66 1.11 -8.46
N PRO A 33 -12.58 -0.18 -8.81
CA PRO A 33 -11.94 -1.27 -8.04
C PRO A 33 -10.44 -1.42 -8.28
N ASN A 34 -9.88 -0.73 -9.27
CA ASN A 34 -8.49 -0.90 -9.70
C ASN A 34 -7.48 -0.72 -8.56
N THR A 35 -7.67 0.30 -7.72
CA THR A 35 -6.84 0.54 -6.53
C THR A 35 -6.78 -0.68 -5.61
N TYR A 36 -7.89 -1.40 -5.40
CA TYR A 36 -7.90 -2.59 -4.56
C TYR A 36 -7.07 -3.72 -5.14
N PHE A 37 -7.18 -3.95 -6.46
CA PHE A 37 -6.37 -4.95 -7.14
C PHE A 37 -4.88 -4.60 -7.08
N SER A 38 -4.52 -3.34 -7.36
CA SER A 38 -3.14 -2.88 -7.27
C SER A 38 -2.56 -3.06 -5.87
N MET A 39 -3.29 -2.69 -4.82
CA MET A 39 -2.83 -2.81 -3.44
C MET A 39 -2.70 -4.27 -3.00
N GLN A 40 -3.66 -5.12 -3.38
CA GLN A 40 -3.60 -6.55 -3.13
C GLN A 40 -2.37 -7.18 -3.80
N THR A 41 -2.11 -6.88 -5.08
CA THR A 41 -0.95 -7.38 -5.81
C THR A 41 0.38 -6.93 -5.18
N ILE A 42 0.46 -5.68 -4.70
CA ILE A 42 1.66 -5.18 -4.02
C ILE A 42 1.90 -5.95 -2.71
N ILE A 43 0.85 -6.13 -1.90
CA ILE A 43 0.97 -6.86 -0.62
C ILE A 43 1.38 -8.30 -0.86
N GLU A 44 0.73 -9.00 -1.78
CA GLU A 44 1.09 -10.38 -2.16
C GLU A 44 2.55 -10.47 -2.63
N ALA A 45 3.01 -9.50 -3.40
CA ALA A 45 4.40 -9.44 -3.83
C ALA A 45 5.38 -9.30 -2.65
N ILE A 46 5.04 -8.49 -1.64
CA ILE A 46 5.86 -8.30 -0.44
C ILE A 46 5.82 -9.57 0.42
N GLU A 47 4.64 -10.15 0.65
CA GLU A 47 4.47 -11.41 1.39
C GLU A 47 5.32 -12.54 0.77
N LEU A 48 5.32 -12.65 -0.57
CA LEU A 48 6.16 -13.61 -1.29
C LEU A 48 7.65 -13.37 -1.04
N GLN A 49 8.10 -12.12 -0.90
CA GLN A 49 9.50 -11.83 -0.56
C GLN A 49 9.84 -12.34 0.85
N PHE A 50 8.99 -12.08 1.85
CA PHE A 50 9.18 -12.60 3.21
C PHE A 50 9.19 -14.14 3.24
N GLN A 51 8.27 -14.77 2.52
CA GLN A 51 8.20 -16.24 2.40
C GLN A 51 9.46 -16.82 1.76
N SER A 52 9.93 -16.23 0.65
CA SER A 52 11.11 -16.71 -0.08
C SER A 52 12.40 -16.65 0.74
N GLN A 53 12.44 -15.77 1.75
CA GLN A 53 13.58 -15.59 2.66
C GLN A 53 13.42 -16.33 3.99
N GLY A 54 12.34 -17.11 4.18
CA GLY A 54 12.09 -17.85 5.42
C GLY A 54 11.68 -16.96 6.60
N LEU A 55 11.18 -15.75 6.35
CA LEU A 55 10.86 -14.74 7.37
C LEU A 55 9.36 -14.68 7.69
N VAL A 56 8.61 -15.76 7.42
CA VAL A 56 7.14 -15.80 7.60
C VAL A 56 6.71 -15.49 9.04
N ALA A 57 7.48 -15.93 10.03
CA ALA A 57 7.21 -15.64 11.44
C ALA A 57 7.38 -14.16 11.82
N GLN A 58 7.97 -13.36 10.94
CA GLN A 58 8.20 -11.92 11.10
C GLN A 58 7.39 -11.11 10.07
N MET A 59 6.30 -11.68 9.54
CA MET A 59 5.45 -10.98 8.58
C MET A 59 4.89 -9.71 9.23
N PRO A 60 5.10 -8.53 8.61
CA PRO A 60 4.64 -7.25 9.16
C PRO A 60 3.13 -7.08 9.02
N GLU A 61 2.58 -6.13 9.77
CA GLU A 61 1.26 -5.60 9.48
C GLU A 61 1.33 -4.63 8.29
N PHE A 62 0.25 -4.55 7.50
CA PHE A 62 0.17 -3.66 6.35
C PHE A 62 -0.82 -2.53 6.60
N GLN A 63 -0.38 -1.30 6.35
CA GLN A 63 -1.23 -0.11 6.33
C GLN A 63 -1.24 0.46 4.91
N VAL A 64 -2.42 0.49 4.29
CA VAL A 64 -2.64 1.11 2.98
C VAL A 64 -3.29 2.47 3.16
N PHE A 65 -2.72 3.47 2.52
CA PHE A 65 -3.25 4.82 2.40
C PHE A 65 -3.78 5.04 0.99
N PHE A 66 -5.06 5.34 0.87
CA PHE A 66 -5.70 5.68 -0.40
C PHE A 66 -5.74 7.20 -0.53
N ASN A 67 -4.92 7.75 -1.40
CA ASN A 67 -4.88 9.18 -1.67
C ASN A 67 -5.57 9.53 -2.98
N ASP A 68 -6.35 10.60 -2.94
CA ASP A 68 -6.88 11.30 -4.11
C ASP A 68 -7.19 12.75 -3.72
N LEU A 69 -7.62 13.57 -4.67
CA LEU A 69 -8.12 14.92 -4.43
C LEU A 69 -9.25 14.92 -3.39
N VAL A 70 -9.39 16.03 -2.67
CA VAL A 70 -10.45 16.22 -1.66
C VAL A 70 -11.86 16.03 -2.25
N SER A 71 -12.02 16.28 -3.55
CA SER A 71 -13.27 16.09 -4.28
C SER A 71 -13.62 14.64 -4.63
N ASN A 72 -12.71 13.69 -4.40
CA ASN A 72 -12.97 12.28 -4.66
C ASN A 72 -14.03 11.71 -3.71
N ASP A 73 -14.80 10.73 -4.18
CA ASP A 73 -15.82 10.06 -3.39
C ASP A 73 -15.22 8.93 -2.53
N PHE A 74 -14.56 9.33 -1.44
CA PHE A 74 -14.03 8.38 -0.46
C PHE A 74 -15.11 7.55 0.24
N ASN A 75 -16.37 7.99 0.28
CA ASN A 75 -17.43 7.19 0.86
C ASN A 75 -17.68 5.94 0.02
N THR A 76 -17.74 6.11 -1.30
CA THR A 76 -17.85 4.98 -2.23
C THR A 76 -16.62 4.09 -2.16
N LEU A 77 -15.41 4.66 -2.10
CA LEU A 77 -14.19 3.88 -1.92
C LEU A 77 -14.25 3.01 -0.65
N LEU A 78 -14.47 3.64 0.51
CA LEU A 78 -14.42 2.95 1.80
C LEU A 78 -15.54 1.91 1.97
N LYS A 79 -16.73 2.17 1.42
CA LYS A 79 -17.84 1.20 1.41
C LYS A 79 -17.53 -0.05 0.58
N ASN A 80 -16.72 0.08 -0.47
CA ASN A 80 -16.40 -1.00 -1.40
C ASN A 80 -15.05 -1.67 -1.11
N LEU A 81 -14.42 -1.37 0.04
CA LEU A 81 -13.19 -2.07 0.44
C LEU A 81 -13.44 -3.58 0.53
N PRO A 82 -12.50 -4.42 0.05
CA PRO A 82 -12.63 -5.87 0.17
C PRO A 82 -12.77 -6.29 1.65
N PRO A 83 -13.75 -7.13 1.99
CA PRO A 83 -13.98 -7.55 3.38
C PRO A 83 -12.87 -8.48 3.90
N ASN A 84 -12.27 -9.29 3.03
CA ASN A 84 -11.24 -10.27 3.36
C ASN A 84 -9.81 -9.75 3.11
N ARG A 85 -9.60 -8.44 3.25
CA ARG A 85 -8.28 -7.82 3.05
C ARG A 85 -7.37 -8.09 4.26
N ASN A 86 -6.07 -8.26 4.01
CA ASN A 86 -5.06 -8.46 5.05
C ASN A 86 -4.31 -7.16 5.39
N TYR A 87 -4.99 -6.01 5.30
CA TYR A 87 -4.40 -4.70 5.57
C TYR A 87 -5.37 -3.72 6.20
N PHE A 88 -4.82 -2.82 7.01
CA PHE A 88 -5.52 -1.64 7.49
C PHE A 88 -5.62 -0.60 6.37
N ALA A 89 -6.74 0.12 6.32
CA ALA A 89 -7.05 1.07 5.26
C ALA A 89 -7.34 2.44 5.85
N ALA A 90 -6.77 3.49 5.26
CA ALA A 90 -7.07 4.88 5.59
C ALA A 90 -7.16 5.71 4.31
N SER A 91 -8.05 6.70 4.28
CA SER A 91 -8.10 7.69 3.22
C SER A 91 -7.23 8.90 3.54
N VAL A 92 -6.59 9.47 2.52
CA VAL A 92 -5.76 10.67 2.64
C VAL A 92 -6.22 11.68 1.58
N PRO A 93 -7.19 12.55 1.89
CA PRO A 93 -7.68 13.53 0.93
C PRO A 93 -6.68 14.66 0.74
N GLY A 94 -6.31 14.96 -0.51
CA GLY A 94 -5.40 16.06 -0.86
C GLY A 94 -4.62 15.81 -2.15
N SER A 95 -4.12 16.88 -2.77
CA SER A 95 -3.24 16.75 -3.93
C SER A 95 -1.88 16.16 -3.52
N PHE A 96 -1.43 15.13 -4.22
CA PHE A 96 -0.11 14.54 -4.01
C PHE A 96 1.05 15.34 -4.60
N HIS A 97 0.77 16.48 -5.25
CA HIS A 97 1.79 17.48 -5.54
C HIS A 97 2.18 18.31 -4.30
N GLY A 98 1.44 18.18 -3.20
CA GLY A 98 1.74 18.78 -1.90
C GLY A 98 2.31 17.78 -0.88
N CYS A 99 2.47 18.24 0.37
CA CYS A 99 2.88 17.38 1.48
C CYS A 99 1.67 16.63 2.06
N LEU A 100 1.65 15.31 1.94
CA LEU A 100 0.57 14.46 2.47
C LEU A 100 1.01 13.58 3.65
N PHE A 101 2.28 13.16 3.67
CA PHE A 101 2.81 12.24 4.67
C PHE A 101 4.03 12.84 5.36
N PRO A 102 4.26 12.53 6.65
CA PRO A 102 5.52 12.85 7.31
C PRO A 102 6.71 12.17 6.61
N ARG A 103 7.91 12.69 6.88
CA ARG A 103 9.14 12.11 6.31
C ARG A 103 9.35 10.70 6.84
N LYS A 104 9.79 9.80 5.96
CA LYS A 104 10.12 8.39 6.27
C LYS A 104 8.94 7.56 6.80
N THR A 105 7.71 7.91 6.43
CA THR A 105 6.51 7.14 6.82
C THR A 105 6.16 6.04 5.82
N LEU A 106 6.31 6.30 4.51
CA LEU A 106 5.96 5.35 3.46
C LEU A 106 7.14 4.44 3.12
N HIS A 107 6.85 3.14 3.01
CA HIS A 107 7.81 2.13 2.54
C HIS A 107 7.63 1.88 1.04
N PHE A 108 6.38 1.96 0.56
CA PHE A 108 6.06 1.81 -0.85
C PHE A 108 5.04 2.86 -1.30
N ALA A 109 5.21 3.36 -2.52
CA ALA A 109 4.31 4.30 -3.17
C ALA A 109 3.94 3.77 -4.55
N HIS A 110 2.65 3.81 -4.86
CA HIS A 110 2.10 3.43 -6.14
C HIS A 110 1.31 4.62 -6.71
N SER A 111 1.37 4.78 -8.03
CA SER A 111 0.49 5.67 -8.76
C SER A 111 0.30 5.09 -10.16
N SER A 112 -0.94 5.07 -10.64
CA SER A 112 -1.28 4.57 -11.95
C SER A 112 -2.25 5.52 -12.62
N ALA A 113 -1.88 6.01 -13.81
CA ALA A 113 -2.68 6.94 -14.63
C ALA A 113 -3.12 8.24 -13.93
N ALA A 114 -2.41 8.65 -12.88
CA ALA A 114 -2.73 9.85 -12.11
C ALA A 114 -1.61 10.92 -12.13
N ILE A 115 -0.42 10.63 -12.68
CA ILE A 115 0.73 11.55 -12.77
C ILE A 115 0.60 12.52 -13.94
#